data_AF-A0A1S8Y0I1-F1
#
_entry.id   AF-A0A1S8Y0I1-F1
#
_cell.length_a   1.000
_cell.length_b   1.000
_cell.length_c   1.000
_cell.angle_alpha   90.00
_cell.angle_beta   90.00
_cell.angle_gamma   90.00
#
_symmetry.space_group_name_H-M   'P 1'
#
loop_
_entity.id
_entity.type
_entity.pdbx_description
1 polymer ?
#
loop_
_entity_poly.entity_id
_entity_poly.type
_entity_poly.pdbx_seq_one_letter_code
_entity_poly.pdbx_strand_id
1 'polypeptide(L)'
;MPASIKRIRDNWKVQSTKKDKGLTLTVTVTAYDNGMVEVDGVPINAAPAYDQGHGWLVAAETVVATLVEFRKDAVKRQKDKSKGTPG
;
A
#
# COMPACT_ATOMS: atom_id res chain seq x y z
N MET A 1 13.52 6.07 6.17
CA MET A 1 13.60 5.44 4.82
C MET A 1 12.20 4.96 4.48
N PRO A 2 11.68 5.23 3.28
CA PRO A 2 10.37 4.72 2.85
C PRO A 2 10.36 3.19 2.86
N ALA A 3 9.18 2.59 3.05
CA ALA A 3 9.02 1.14 3.03
C ALA A 3 9.57 0.55 1.72
N SER A 4 10.30 -0.57 1.81
CA SER A 4 10.80 -1.24 0.61
C SER A 4 9.64 -1.74 -0.25
N ILE A 5 9.81 -1.74 -1.58
CA ILE A 5 8.79 -2.24 -2.53
C ILE A 5 8.40 -3.69 -2.19
N LYS A 6 9.36 -4.50 -1.75
CA LYS A 6 9.10 -5.87 -1.28
C LYS A 6 8.13 -5.88 -0.10
N ARG A 7 8.38 -5.08 0.95
CA ARG A 7 7.49 -4.95 2.12
C ARG A 7 6.07 -4.55 1.72
N ILE A 8 5.94 -3.61 0.80
CA ILE A 8 4.64 -3.17 0.29
C ILE A 8 3.90 -4.34 -0.35
N ARG A 9 4.55 -5.04 -1.29
CA ARG A 9 3.90 -6.14 -2.02
C ARG A 9 3.60 -7.38 -1.17
N ASP A 10 4.39 -7.62 -0.14
CA ASP A 10 4.19 -8.75 0.77
C ASP A 10 2.94 -8.55 1.66
N ASN A 11 2.50 -7.30 1.89
CA ASN A 11 1.43 -6.98 2.85
C ASN A 11 0.22 -6.26 2.23
N TRP A 12 0.34 -5.70 1.04
CA TRP A 12 -0.75 -4.94 0.42
C TRP A 12 -1.95 -5.83 0.07
N LYS A 13 -3.14 -5.23 0.10
CA LYS A 13 -4.41 -5.93 -0.15
C LYS A 13 -4.98 -5.44 -1.47
N VAL A 14 -4.61 -6.11 -2.55
CA VAL A 14 -5.11 -5.83 -3.91
C VAL A 14 -6.05 -6.95 -4.36
N GLN A 15 -7.23 -6.57 -4.82
CA GLN A 15 -8.25 -7.50 -5.33
C GLN A 15 -8.88 -6.97 -6.62
N SER A 16 -9.41 -7.86 -7.47
CA SER A 16 -10.23 -7.44 -8.61
C SER A 16 -11.55 -6.82 -8.14
N THR A 17 -12.05 -5.84 -8.89
CA THR A 17 -13.41 -5.32 -8.65
C THR A 17 -14.48 -6.36 -9.00
N LYS A 18 -15.72 -6.11 -8.55
CA LYS A 18 -16.88 -6.88 -9.02
C LYS A 18 -16.90 -6.92 -10.55
N LYS A 19 -17.11 -8.11 -11.13
CA LYS A 19 -17.09 -8.37 -12.58
C LYS A 19 -15.72 -8.20 -13.26
N ASP A 20 -14.61 -8.20 -12.51
CA ASP A 20 -13.23 -8.16 -13.01
C ASP A 20 -12.94 -6.95 -13.94
N LYS A 21 -13.55 -5.79 -13.65
CA LYS A 21 -13.40 -4.57 -14.48
C LYS A 21 -12.30 -3.62 -14.00
N GLY A 22 -11.61 -3.93 -12.90
CA GLY A 22 -10.56 -3.10 -12.33
C GLY A 22 -9.89 -3.78 -11.16
N LEU A 23 -9.05 -3.01 -10.44
CA LEU A 23 -8.41 -3.43 -9.19
C LEU A 23 -8.86 -2.48 -8.07
N THR A 24 -8.95 -3.02 -6.86
CA THR A 24 -9.17 -2.30 -5.62
C THR A 24 -7.97 -2.52 -4.71
N LEU A 25 -7.35 -1.44 -4.26
CA LEU A 25 -6.36 -1.43 -3.20
C LEU A 25 -7.05 -1.03 -1.89
N THR A 26 -6.78 -1.78 -0.83
CA THR A 26 -7.09 -1.36 0.54
C THR A 26 -5.79 -1.14 1.29
N VAL A 27 -5.63 0.08 1.81
CA VAL A 27 -4.54 0.43 2.73
C VAL A 27 -5.16 0.64 4.11
N THR A 28 -4.67 -0.10 5.10
CA THR A 28 -5.13 0.02 6.49
C THR A 28 -4.08 0.76 7.30
N VAL A 29 -4.45 1.85 7.96
CA VAL A 29 -3.59 2.55 8.91
C VAL A 29 -4.20 2.39 10.30
N THR A 30 -3.44 1.82 11.22
CA THR A 30 -3.88 1.64 12.62
C THR A 30 -3.04 2.54 13.50
N ALA A 31 -3.68 3.41 14.28
CA ALA A 31 -3.03 4.16 15.34
C ALA A 31 -3.44 3.56 16.69
N TYR A 32 -2.45 3.27 17.52
CA TYR A 32 -2.61 2.70 18.84
C TYR A 32 -2.52 3.80 19.91
N ASP A 33 -3.19 3.61 21.04
CA ASP A 33 -3.22 4.58 22.15
C ASP A 33 -1.84 4.86 22.75
N ASN A 34 -0.88 3.95 22.56
CA ASN A 34 0.52 4.11 22.97
C ASN A 34 1.36 4.95 21.98
N GLY A 35 0.76 5.52 20.94
CA GLY A 35 1.45 6.30 19.90
C GLY A 35 2.11 5.46 18.80
N MET A 36 1.94 4.14 18.81
CA MET A 36 2.38 3.29 17.70
C MET A 36 1.47 3.48 16.48
N VAL A 37 2.05 3.45 15.29
CA VAL A 37 1.33 3.46 14.01
C VAL A 37 1.73 2.23 13.21
N GLU A 38 0.75 1.55 12.64
CA GLU A 38 0.91 0.44 11.71
C GLU A 38 0.31 0.80 10.35
N VAL A 39 0.94 0.31 9.28
CA VAL A 39 0.37 0.34 7.93
C VAL A 39 0.32 -1.08 7.39
N ASP A 40 -0.86 -1.52 6.99
CA ASP A 40 -1.17 -2.87 6.51
C ASP A 40 -0.69 -3.99 7.45
N GLY A 41 -0.82 -3.76 8.76
CA GLY A 41 -0.40 -4.70 9.80
C GLY A 41 1.10 -4.74 10.05
N VAL A 42 1.86 -3.78 9.50
CA VAL A 42 3.29 -3.67 9.74
C VAL A 42 3.59 -2.41 10.57
N PRO A 43 4.15 -2.55 11.78
CA PRO A 43 4.61 -1.45 12.60
C PRO A 43 5.58 -0.52 11.86
N ILE A 44 5.34 0.79 12.03
CA ILE A 44 6.16 1.85 11.45
C ILE A 44 7.20 2.35 12.46
N ASN A 45 6.84 2.43 13.75
CA ASN A 45 7.64 3.00 14.82
C ASN A 45 7.86 2.03 16.01
N ALA A 46 8.29 0.80 15.74
CA ALA A 46 8.38 -0.31 16.71
C ALA A 46 9.48 -0.21 17.80
N ALA A 47 10.01 0.97 18.13
CA ALA A 47 11.12 1.14 19.09
C ALA A 47 10.79 2.14 20.21
N PRO A 48 11.27 1.90 21.45
CA PRO A 48 10.71 2.48 22.69
C PRO A 48 11.03 3.96 22.96
N ALA A 49 11.58 4.71 22.01
CA ALA A 49 12.13 6.05 22.26
C ALA A 49 11.71 7.15 21.26
N TYR A 50 10.71 6.95 20.41
CA TYR A 50 10.57 7.80 19.21
C TYR A 50 9.39 8.79 19.17
N ASP A 51 9.73 9.95 18.58
CA ASP A 51 8.89 11.05 18.14
C ASP A 51 7.70 10.59 17.29
N GLN A 52 6.49 10.84 17.81
CA GLN A 52 5.23 10.50 17.14
C GLN A 52 5.10 11.19 15.77
N GLY A 53 5.61 12.42 15.62
CA GLY A 53 5.58 13.15 14.35
C GLY A 53 6.34 12.41 13.25
N HIS A 54 7.49 11.82 13.59
CA HIS A 54 8.27 11.02 12.66
C HIS A 54 7.53 9.72 12.24
N GLY A 55 6.83 9.07 13.18
CA GLY A 55 6.03 7.87 12.88
C GLY A 55 4.92 8.12 11.86
N TRP A 56 4.18 9.23 12.02
CA TRP A 56 3.13 9.63 11.09
C TRP A 56 3.68 10.01 9.71
N LEU A 57 4.84 10.68 9.65
CA LEU A 57 5.50 10.99 8.38
C LEU A 57 5.85 9.72 7.60
N VAL A 58 6.48 8.74 8.26
CA VAL A 58 6.86 7.48 7.61
C VAL A 58 5.64 6.66 7.20
N ALA A 59 4.54 6.72 7.98
CA ALA A 59 3.27 6.11 7.58
C ALA A 59 2.75 6.74 6.28
N ALA A 60 2.73 8.07 6.18
CA ALA A 60 2.32 8.78 4.97
C ALA A 60 3.21 8.44 3.76
N GLU A 61 4.54 8.44 3.93
CA GLU A 61 5.49 8.01 2.89
C GLU A 61 5.22 6.58 2.41
N THR A 62 4.87 5.69 3.34
CA THR A 62 4.53 4.29 3.02
C THR A 62 3.23 4.21 2.20
N VAL A 63 2.19 4.95 2.58
CA VAL A 63 0.93 5.00 1.81
C VAL A 63 1.17 5.53 0.39
N VAL A 64 1.96 6.60 0.26
CA VAL A 64 2.31 7.18 -1.05
C VAL A 64 3.07 6.17 -1.92
N ALA A 65 4.05 5.48 -1.36
CA ALA A 65 4.80 4.44 -2.07
C ALA A 65 3.89 3.29 -2.53
N THR A 66 2.94 2.86 -1.69
CA THR A 66 1.95 1.84 -2.06
C THR A 66 1.06 2.29 -3.22
N LEU A 67 0.61 3.55 -3.22
CA LEU A 67 -0.19 4.11 -4.32
C LEU A 67 0.60 4.16 -5.65
N VAL A 68 1.88 4.51 -5.60
CA VAL A 68 2.76 4.52 -6.78
C VAL A 68 2.91 3.12 -7.37
N GLU A 69 3.13 2.11 -6.54
CA GLU A 69 3.22 0.72 -7.00
C GLU A 69 1.87 0.21 -7.52
N PHE A 70 0.76 0.51 -6.84
CA PHE A 70 -0.58 0.11 -7.27
C PHE A 70 -0.96 0.70 -8.63
N ARG A 71 -0.57 1.95 -8.90
CA ARG A 71 -0.74 2.58 -10.22
C ARG A 71 -0.04 1.76 -11.32
N LYS A 72 1.17 1.25 -11.07
CA LYS A 72 1.90 0.45 -12.07
C LYS A 72 1.13 -0.81 -12.44
N ASP A 73 0.55 -1.49 -11.45
CA ASP A 73 -0.28 -2.69 -11.67
C ASP A 73 -1.59 -2.38 -12.39
N ALA A 74 -2.27 -1.29 -12.02
CA ALA A 74 -3.47 -0.84 -12.73
C ALA A 74 -3.19 -0.54 -14.22
N VAL A 75 -2.09 0.16 -14.51
CA VAL A 75 -1.67 0.46 -15.89
C VAL A 75 -1.27 -0.80 -16.65
N LYS A 76 -0.57 -1.74 -16.00
CA LYS A 76 -0.22 -3.03 -16.60
C LYS A 76 -1.49 -3.80 -16.99
N ARG A 77 -2.45 -3.93 -16.08
CA ARG A 77 -3.73 -4.59 -16.33
C ARG A 77 -4.49 -3.96 -17.51
N GLN A 78 -4.52 -2.63 -17.57
CA GLN A 78 -5.15 -1.90 -18.68
C GLN A 78 -4.53 -2.29 -20.03
N LYS A 79 -3.20 -2.32 -20.11
CA LYS A 79 -2.47 -2.73 -21.32
C LYS A 79 -2.76 -4.18 -21.68
N ASP A 80 -2.74 -5.10 -20.71
CA ASP A 80 -2.96 -6.52 -20.96
C ASP A 80 -4.38 -6.79 -21.48
N LYS A 81 -5.41 -6.15 -20.90
CA LYS A 81 -6.80 -6.26 -21.39
C LYS A 81 -6.99 -5.63 -22.78
N SER A 82 -6.25 -4.58 -23.14
CA SER A 82 -6.30 -3.99 -24.49
C SER A 82 -5.67 -4.88 -25.57
N LYS A 83 -4.71 -5.74 -25.20
CA LYS A 83 -4.04 -6.68 -26.11
C LYS A 83 -4.77 -8.01 -26.24
N GLY A 84 -5.66 -8.35 -25.30
CA GLY A 84 -6.36 -9.63 -25.21
C GLY A 84 -7.71 -9.71 -25.93
N THR A 85 -8.04 -8.78 -26.83
CA THR A 85 -9.23 -8.88 -27.69
C THR A 85 -8.82 -9.25 -29.13
N PRO A 86 -8.73 -10.54 -29.49
CA PRO A 86 -9.12 -10.96 -30.83
C PRO A 86 -10.67 -10.90 -30.92
N GLY A 87 -11.17 -10.45 -32.07
CA GLY A 87 -12.61 -10.32 -32.33
C GLY A 87 -13.38 -11.63 -32.30
#